data_AF-A0A0F4J9E4-F1
#
_entry.id   AF-A0A0F4J9E4-F1
#
_cell.length_a   1.000
_cell.length_b   1.000
_cell.length_c   1.000
_cell.angle_alpha   90.00
_cell.angle_beta   90.00
_cell.angle_gamma   90.00
#
_symmetry.space_group_name_H-M   'P 1'
#
loop_
_entity.id
_entity.type
_entity.pdbx_description
1 polymer ?
#
loop_
_entity_poly.entity_id
_entity_poly.type
_entity_poly.pdbx_seq_one_letter_code
_entity_poly.pdbx_strand_id
1 'polypeptide(L)'
;MRVVSLVPSLTEAVAVSAPGLLAGVTDWCTHPAGLGEARRIGGTKNPDVRAVVELRPDLVIANEEENRAPDLAELRAAGLEVLVTEIRDLPQAFSELDRLLVGSLGLERPRWLDRAEEAWAAVEPVGDLAAFVPIWRRPWMVLG
;
A
#
# COMPACT_ATOMS: atom_id res chain seq x y z
N MET A 1 -3.95 10.37 14.58
CA MET A 1 -3.84 10.38 13.11
C MET A 1 -4.89 9.44 12.52
N ARG A 2 -5.46 9.76 11.36
CA ARG A 2 -6.49 9.00 10.64
C ARG A 2 -6.01 8.76 9.22
N VAL A 3 -5.94 7.50 8.81
CA VAL A 3 -5.35 7.12 7.51
C VAL A 3 -6.39 6.50 6.61
N VAL A 4 -6.36 6.84 5.32
CA VAL A 4 -7.05 6.08 4.27
C VAL A 4 -6.01 5.42 3.38
N SER A 5 -6.13 4.11 3.15
CA SER A 5 -5.25 3.39 2.24
C SER A 5 -5.98 2.99 0.97
N LEU A 6 -5.41 3.36 -0.18
CA LEU A 6 -5.91 3.00 -1.51
C LEU A 6 -5.24 1.73 -2.06
N VAL A 7 -4.42 1.03 -1.26
CA VAL A 7 -3.56 -0.07 -1.72
C VAL A 7 -3.61 -1.24 -0.72
N PRO A 8 -4.06 -2.44 -1.11
CA PRO A 8 -4.20 -3.57 -0.19
C PRO A 8 -2.92 -3.95 0.58
N SER A 9 -1.77 -4.03 -0.10
CA SER A 9 -0.50 -4.38 0.56
C SER A 9 -0.05 -3.34 1.60
N LEU A 10 -0.25 -2.05 1.32
CA LEU A 10 0.05 -0.97 2.28
C LEU A 10 -0.97 -0.94 3.42
N THR A 11 -2.23 -1.29 3.15
CA THR A 11 -3.24 -1.49 4.19
C THR A 11 -2.78 -2.55 5.19
N GLU A 12 -2.29 -3.69 4.71
CA GLU A 12 -1.78 -4.76 5.56
C GLU A 12 -0.61 -4.28 6.42
N ALA A 13 0.39 -3.64 5.80
CA ALA A 13 1.57 -3.11 6.50
C ALA A 13 1.18 -2.13 7.62
N VAL A 14 0.24 -1.22 7.38
CA VAL A 14 -0.27 -0.28 8.39
C VAL A 14 -1.05 -1.03 9.47
N ALA A 15 -1.96 -1.92 9.09
CA ALA A 15 -2.83 -2.61 10.03
C ALA A 15 -2.06 -3.49 11.03
N VAL A 16 -0.99 -4.17 10.60
CA VAL A 16 -0.16 -4.98 11.50
C VAL A 16 0.78 -4.14 12.37
N SER A 17 1.14 -2.93 11.91
CA SER A 17 2.07 -2.04 12.62
C SER A 17 1.38 -1.10 13.59
N ALA A 18 0.17 -0.65 13.26
CA ALA A 18 -0.64 0.27 14.04
C ALA A 18 -2.15 -0.04 13.89
N PRO A 19 -2.66 -1.08 14.58
CA PRO A 19 -4.08 -1.42 14.58
C PRO A 19 -4.96 -0.21 14.97
N GLY A 20 -6.07 -0.02 14.26
CA GLY A 20 -7.03 1.07 14.52
C GLY A 20 -6.69 2.41 13.85
N LEU A 21 -5.56 2.53 13.15
CA LEU A 21 -5.17 3.76 12.46
C LEU A 21 -5.95 4.02 11.15
N LEU A 22 -6.43 2.93 10.52
CA LEU A 22 -7.12 2.95 9.24
C LEU A 22 -8.59 3.35 9.40
N ALA A 23 -8.95 4.50 8.83
CA ALA A 23 -10.32 4.99 8.74
C ALA A 23 -11.03 4.55 7.45
N GLY A 24 -10.27 4.23 6.40
CA GLY A 24 -10.82 3.74 5.14
C GLY A 24 -9.85 2.87 4.36
N VAL A 25 -10.40 1.86 3.70
CA VAL A 25 -9.65 0.83 2.96
C VAL A 25 -10.43 0.43 1.70
N THR A 26 -9.73 -0.06 0.68
CA THR A 26 -10.39 -0.52 -0.56
C THR A 26 -11.23 -1.77 -0.34
N ASP A 27 -12.10 -2.08 -1.29
CA ASP A 27 -12.95 -3.29 -1.30
C ASP A 27 -12.13 -4.58 -1.30
N TRP A 28 -10.89 -4.52 -1.75
CA TRP A 28 -9.97 -5.65 -1.88
C TRP A 28 -9.18 -5.94 -0.59
N CYS A 29 -9.26 -5.08 0.42
CA CYS A 29 -8.54 -5.28 1.68
C CYS A 29 -9.26 -6.33 2.55
N THR A 30 -8.86 -7.59 2.43
CA THR A 30 -9.44 -8.72 3.18
C THR A 30 -8.54 -9.20 4.32
N HIS A 31 -7.28 -8.77 4.34
CA HIS A 31 -6.29 -9.07 5.37
C HIS A 31 -5.74 -7.76 5.99
N PRO A 32 -5.33 -7.76 7.27
CA PRO A 32 -5.64 -8.77 8.28
C PRO A 32 -7.15 -8.84 8.57
N ALA A 33 -7.59 -9.91 9.23
CA ALA A 33 -8.94 -9.94 9.78
C ALA A 33 -9.10 -8.77 10.78
N GLY A 34 -10.31 -8.20 10.87
CA GLY A 34 -10.58 -7.11 11.81
C GLY A 34 -10.54 -5.69 11.22
N LEU A 35 -10.46 -5.52 9.90
CA LEU A 35 -10.63 -4.22 9.23
C LEU A 35 -12.08 -3.70 9.20
N GLY A 36 -13.00 -4.31 9.95
CA GLY A 36 -14.44 -4.05 9.85
C GLY A 36 -14.87 -2.64 10.25
N GLU A 37 -14.06 -1.94 11.03
CA GLU A 37 -14.31 -0.55 11.44
C GLU A 37 -13.92 0.47 10.36
N ALA A 38 -13.03 0.10 9.43
CA ALA A 38 -12.61 0.96 8.34
C ALA A 38 -13.69 1.01 7.25
N ARG A 39 -14.03 2.22 6.79
CA ARG A 39 -15.00 2.41 5.71
C ARG A 39 -14.44 1.86 4.39
N ARG A 40 -15.28 1.16 3.63
CA ARG A 40 -14.97 0.76 2.25
C ARG A 40 -15.09 1.95 1.32
N ILE A 41 -14.04 2.19 0.54
CA ILE A 41 -13.88 3.38 -0.31
C ILE A 41 -13.72 3.03 -1.79
N GLY A 42 -14.23 1.87 -2.22
CA GLY A 42 -14.17 1.44 -3.62
C GLY A 42 -12.88 0.69 -3.96
N GLY A 43 -12.55 0.62 -5.25
CA GLY A 43 -11.38 -0.09 -5.74
C GLY A 43 -10.11 0.77 -5.75
N THR A 44 -8.99 0.13 -6.08
CA THR A 44 -7.67 0.78 -6.15
C THR A 44 -7.54 1.77 -7.32
N LYS A 45 -8.18 1.49 -8.46
CA LYS A 45 -8.14 2.31 -9.69
C LYS A 45 -9.43 3.11 -9.93
N ASN A 46 -10.30 3.15 -8.93
CA ASN A 46 -11.59 3.84 -8.95
C ASN A 46 -12.07 4.09 -7.49
N PRO A 47 -11.26 4.76 -6.65
CA PRO A 47 -11.68 5.07 -5.30
C PRO A 47 -12.86 6.04 -5.29
N ASP A 48 -13.76 5.90 -4.33
CA ASP A 48 -14.80 6.90 -4.06
C ASP A 48 -14.17 8.11 -3.37
N VAL A 49 -13.69 9.05 -4.18
CA VAL A 49 -13.02 10.29 -3.72
C VAL A 49 -13.89 11.05 -2.71
N ARG A 50 -15.21 11.10 -2.92
CA ARG A 50 -16.12 11.77 -2.00
C ARG A 50 -16.14 11.06 -0.65
N ALA A 51 -16.25 9.73 -0.63
CA ALA A 51 -16.20 8.96 0.61
C ALA A 51 -14.87 9.16 1.35
N VAL A 52 -13.75 9.25 0.62
CA VAL A 52 -12.44 9.54 1.21
C VAL A 52 -12.42 10.94 1.86
N VAL A 53 -12.92 11.96 1.18
CA VAL A 53 -13.00 13.34 1.72
C VAL A 53 -13.89 13.41 2.97
N GLU A 54 -15.03 12.73 2.96
CA GLU A 54 -15.96 12.67 4.11
C GLU A 54 -15.29 12.07 5.38
N LEU A 55 -14.32 11.17 5.22
CA LEU A 55 -13.59 10.57 6.35
C LEU A 55 -12.62 11.54 7.01
N ARG A 56 -12.30 12.66 6.36
CA ARG A 56 -11.30 13.66 6.79
C ARG A 56 -10.01 13.01 7.28
N PRO A 57 -9.31 12.23 6.42
CA PRO A 57 -8.04 11.62 6.79
C PRO A 57 -6.97 12.70 6.95
N ASP A 58 -6.03 12.43 7.84
CA ASP A 58 -4.79 13.20 7.92
C ASP A 58 -3.84 12.81 6.77
N LEU A 59 -3.93 11.56 6.30
CA LEU A 59 -3.10 11.04 5.21
C LEU A 59 -3.88 10.04 4.34
N VAL A 60 -3.75 10.19 3.03
CA VAL A 60 -4.11 9.16 2.04
C VAL A 60 -2.84 8.49 1.53
N ILE A 61 -2.81 7.16 1.60
CA ILE A 61 -1.69 6.36 1.10
C ILE A 61 -2.07 5.76 -0.25
N ALA A 62 -1.20 5.97 -1.24
CA ALA A 62 -1.34 5.51 -2.60
C ALA A 62 -0.03 4.91 -3.11
N ASN A 63 -0.09 4.22 -4.24
CA ASN A 63 1.05 3.69 -4.98
C ASN A 63 0.93 4.11 -6.44
N GLU A 64 2.07 4.45 -7.05
CA GLU A 64 2.14 4.99 -8.41
C GLU A 64 1.62 4.03 -9.49
N GLU A 65 1.92 2.73 -9.39
CA GLU A 65 1.46 1.73 -10.35
C GLU A 65 0.00 1.33 -10.11
N GLU A 66 -0.44 1.40 -8.85
CA GLU A 66 -1.75 0.88 -8.45
C GLU A 66 -2.88 1.91 -8.57
N ASN A 67 -2.60 3.20 -8.33
CA ASN A 67 -3.61 4.25 -8.30
C ASN A 67 -3.45 5.22 -9.49
N ARG A 68 -4.56 5.68 -10.07
CA ARG A 68 -4.52 6.51 -11.28
C ARG A 68 -4.26 7.98 -10.94
N ALA A 69 -3.42 8.64 -11.73
CA ALA A 69 -3.08 10.06 -11.55
C ALA A 69 -4.29 11.01 -11.45
N PRO A 70 -5.39 10.86 -12.24
CA PRO A 70 -6.56 11.71 -12.09
C PRO A 70 -7.21 11.63 -10.70
N ASP A 71 -7.38 10.42 -10.17
CA ASP A 71 -8.01 10.22 -8.85
C ASP A 71 -7.14 10.84 -7.74
N LEU A 72 -5.81 10.69 -7.83
CA LEU A 72 -4.88 11.32 -6.90
C LEU A 72 -4.87 12.86 -7.01
N ALA A 73 -5.08 13.40 -8.21
CA ALA A 73 -5.20 14.84 -8.42
C ALA A 73 -6.48 15.39 -7.79
N GLU A 74 -7.60 14.68 -7.89
CA GLU A 74 -8.86 15.06 -7.24
C GLU A 74 -8.75 15.07 -5.71
N LEU A 75 -8.11 14.05 -5.13
CA LEU A 75 -7.86 13.99 -3.69
C LEU A 75 -7.01 15.17 -3.19
N ARG A 76 -5.95 15.52 -3.93
CA ARG A 76 -5.11 16.69 -3.62
C ARG A 76 -5.86 18.00 -3.81
N ALA A 77 -6.69 18.11 -4.86
CA ALA A 77 -7.52 19.30 -5.09
C ALA A 77 -8.57 19.49 -3.98
N ALA A 78 -8.99 18.40 -3.32
CA ALA A 78 -9.83 18.44 -2.14
C ALA A 78 -9.07 18.80 -0.84
N GLY A 79 -7.76 19.10 -0.93
CA GLY A 79 -6.93 19.52 0.19
C GLY A 79 -6.37 18.39 1.05
N LEU A 80 -6.45 17.13 0.59
CA LEU A 80 -5.91 15.99 1.31
C LEU A 80 -4.41 15.82 1.06
N GLU A 81 -3.68 15.45 2.11
CA GLU A 81 -2.30 14.98 1.97
C GLU A 81 -2.30 13.57 1.35
N VAL A 82 -1.51 13.38 0.29
CA VAL A 82 -1.43 12.11 -0.44
C VAL A 82 0.02 11.68 -0.57
N LEU A 83 0.40 10.64 0.18
CA LEU A 83 1.68 9.94 0.02
C LEU A 83 1.55 8.93 -1.12
N VAL A 84 2.45 9.00 -2.10
CA VAL A 84 2.52 8.04 -3.21
C VAL A 84 3.84 7.29 -3.10
N THR A 85 3.77 5.98 -2.85
CA THR A 85 4.94 5.08 -2.87
C THR A 85 5.29 4.70 -4.31
N GLU A 86 6.58 4.55 -4.59
CA GLU A 86 7.09 4.02 -5.86
C GLU A 86 7.96 2.80 -5.57
N ILE A 87 7.76 1.70 -6.30
CA ILE A 87 8.47 0.44 -6.04
C ILE A 87 8.92 -0.15 -7.37
N ARG A 88 10.23 -0.16 -7.62
CA ARG A 88 10.86 -0.80 -8.79
C ARG A 88 11.66 -2.04 -8.41
N ASP A 89 12.18 -2.07 -7.21
CA ASP A 89 12.92 -3.18 -6.65
C ASP A 89 12.62 -3.34 -5.15
N LEU A 90 13.15 -4.43 -4.58
CA LEU A 90 12.88 -4.74 -3.19
C LEU A 90 13.59 -3.80 -2.19
N PRO A 91 14.86 -3.37 -2.40
CA PRO A 91 15.47 -2.33 -1.57
C PRO A 91 14.63 -1.03 -1.50
N GLN A 92 14.05 -0.61 -2.62
CA GLN A 92 13.14 0.53 -2.66
C GLN A 92 11.85 0.22 -1.89
N ALA A 93 11.28 -0.98 -1.99
CA ALA A 93 10.10 -1.37 -1.21
C ALA A 93 10.34 -1.24 0.31
N PHE A 94 11.51 -1.68 0.82
CA PHE A 94 11.86 -1.51 2.23
C PHE A 94 12.00 -0.03 2.62
N SER A 95 12.61 0.78 1.75
CA SER A 95 12.77 2.22 1.97
C SER A 95 11.43 2.96 1.96
N GLU A 96 10.50 2.57 1.08
CA GLU A 96 9.14 3.12 1.01
C GLU A 96 8.28 2.73 2.22
N LEU A 97 8.41 1.48 2.69
CA LEU A 97 7.77 1.04 3.92
C LEU A 97 8.30 1.80 5.13
N ASP A 98 9.60 2.08 5.20
CA ASP A 98 10.18 2.92 6.25
C ASP A 98 9.68 4.36 6.18
N ARG A 99 9.68 4.96 4.97
CA ARG A 99 9.17 6.31 4.74
C ARG A 99 7.72 6.42 5.16
N LEU A 100 6.89 5.44 4.82
CA LEU A 100 5.49 5.40 5.23
C LEU A 100 5.35 5.23 6.76
N LEU A 101 5.86 4.13 7.31
CA LEU A 101 5.56 3.71 8.68
C LEU A 101 6.25 4.61 9.71
N VAL A 102 7.52 4.96 9.48
CA VAL A 102 8.31 5.78 10.39
C VAL A 102 8.20 7.25 10.00
N GLY A 103 8.47 7.58 8.75
CA GLY A 103 8.54 8.97 8.28
C GLY A 103 7.18 9.69 8.32
N SER A 104 6.14 9.08 7.77
CA SER A 104 4.81 9.71 7.65
C SER A 104 3.89 9.40 8.82
N LEU A 105 3.90 8.16 9.33
CA LEU A 105 3.01 7.75 10.43
C LEU A 105 3.66 7.94 11.82
N GLY A 106 4.96 8.24 11.89
CA GLY A 106 5.66 8.49 13.15
C GLY A 106 5.79 7.25 14.05
N LEU A 107 5.68 6.04 13.49
CA LEU A 107 5.80 4.81 14.25
C LEU A 107 7.27 4.50 14.55
N GLU A 108 7.52 3.72 15.59
CA GLU A 108 8.79 3.00 15.68
C GLU A 108 8.87 1.98 14.53
N ARG A 109 10.08 1.80 13.97
CA ARG A 109 10.28 0.83 12.89
C ARG A 109 9.84 -0.56 13.34
N PRO A 110 8.86 -1.20 12.67
CA PRO A 110 8.35 -2.48 13.14
C PRO A 110 9.36 -3.60 12.96
N ARG A 111 9.49 -4.47 13.97
CA ARG A 111 10.41 -5.63 13.90
C ARG A 111 10.14 -6.60 12.75
N TRP A 112 8.91 -6.65 12.23
CA TRP A 112 8.61 -7.50 11.08
C TRP A 112 9.29 -7.00 9.81
N LEU A 113 9.52 -5.68 9.70
CA LEU A 113 10.18 -5.07 8.57
C LEU A 113 11.67 -5.41 8.58
N ASP A 114 12.33 -5.28 9.74
CA ASP A 114 13.73 -5.70 9.93
C ASP A 114 13.91 -7.19 9.60
N ARG A 115 13.02 -8.04 10.12
CA ARG A 115 13.07 -9.49 9.84
C ARG A 115 12.86 -9.82 8.36
N ALA A 116 11.99 -9.08 7.67
CA ALA A 116 11.76 -9.28 6.24
C ALA A 116 13.00 -8.89 5.42
N GLU A 117 13.66 -7.79 5.79
CA GLU A 117 14.90 -7.32 5.17
C GLU A 117 16.05 -8.29 5.42
N GLU A 118 16.22 -8.76 6.66
CA GLU A 118 17.20 -9.80 7.03
C GLU A 118 16.94 -11.12 6.27
N ALA A 119 15.69 -11.56 6.19
CA ALA A 119 15.32 -12.78 5.50
C ALA A 119 15.61 -12.69 3.99
N TRP A 120 15.37 -11.53 3.38
CA TRP A 120 15.73 -11.31 1.98
C TRP A 120 17.23 -11.26 1.75
N ALA A 121 17.98 -10.57 2.62
CA ALA A 121 19.43 -10.47 2.52
C ALA A 121 20.14 -11.83 2.65
N ALA A 122 19.50 -12.81 3.31
CA ALA A 122 20.00 -14.17 3.45
C ALA A 122 19.70 -15.08 2.24
N VAL A 123 18.97 -14.60 1.22
CA VAL A 123 18.66 -15.39 0.02
C VAL A 123 19.90 -15.49 -0.86
N GLU A 124 20.42 -16.70 -0.99
CA GLU A 124 21.52 -17.01 -1.92
C GLU A 124 20.97 -17.25 -3.34
N PRO A 125 21.46 -16.54 -4.36
CA PRO A 125 21.06 -16.79 -5.75
C PRO A 125 21.40 -18.22 -6.17
N VAL A 126 20.42 -18.94 -6.69
CA VAL A 126 20.59 -20.31 -7.20
C VAL A 126 21.19 -20.36 -8.62
N GLY A 127 21.52 -19.20 -9.19
CA GLY A 127 21.98 -19.01 -10.57
C GLY A 127 20.88 -18.53 -11.51
N ASP A 128 21.22 -18.33 -12.78
CA ASP A 128 20.28 -17.87 -13.81
C ASP A 128 19.30 -18.99 -14.19
N LEU A 129 18.01 -18.72 -14.00
CA LEU A 129 16.92 -19.63 -14.35
C LEU A 129 15.99 -18.97 -15.36
N ALA A 130 15.66 -19.70 -16.43
CA ALA A 130 14.57 -19.30 -17.33
C ALA A 130 13.22 -19.62 -16.66
N ALA A 131 12.39 -18.60 -16.46
CA ALA A 131 11.08 -18.73 -15.84
C ALA A 131 9.99 -18.07 -16.68
N PHE A 132 8.79 -18.64 -16.63
CA PHE A 132 7.56 -18.02 -17.13
C PHE A 132 6.66 -17.74 -15.95
N VAL A 133 6.34 -16.46 -15.71
CA VAL A 133 5.58 -16.01 -14.54
C VAL A 133 4.27 -15.38 -15.01
N PRO A 134 3.19 -16.18 -15.20
CA PRO A 134 1.91 -15.66 -15.63
C PRO A 134 1.18 -14.97 -14.49
N ILE A 135 0.67 -13.78 -14.76
CA ILE A 135 -0.17 -13.00 -13.85
C ILE A 135 -1.63 -13.25 -14.21
N TRP A 136 -2.07 -12.90 -15.42
CA TRP A 136 -3.49 -12.98 -15.84
C TRP A 136 -3.65 -13.83 -17.10
N ARG A 137 -4.88 -14.36 -17.31
CA ARG A 137 -5.26 -15.14 -18.49
C ARG A 137 -6.37 -14.43 -19.25
N ARG A 138 -6.33 -14.53 -20.59
CA ARG A 138 -7.26 -13.92 -21.57
C ARG A 138 -7.18 -12.37 -21.63
N PRO A 139 -6.12 -11.77 -22.24
CA PRO A 139 -4.93 -12.41 -22.79
C PRO A 139 -3.94 -12.80 -21.68
N TRP A 140 -2.89 -13.55 -22.04
CA TRP A 140 -1.80 -13.79 -21.09
C TRP A 140 -1.11 -12.47 -20.76
N MET A 141 -1.01 -12.17 -19.47
CA MET A 141 -0.17 -11.12 -18.92
C MET A 141 0.90 -11.80 -18.07
N VAL A 142 2.15 -11.41 -18.23
CA VAL A 142 3.31 -12.06 -17.60
C VAL A 142 4.20 -11.02 -16.94
N LEU A 143 4.96 -11.44 -15.94
CA LEU A 143 6.07 -10.67 -15.41
C LEU A 143 7.30 -10.88 -16.31
N GLY A 144 7.88 -9.79 -16.83
CA GLY A 144 9.07 -9.82 -17.69
C GLY A 144 8.98 -8.85 -18.86
#